data_AF-A0A7S0FLF4-F1
#
_entry.id   AF-A0A7S0FLF4-F1
#
_cell.length_a   1.000
_cell.length_b   1.000
_cell.length_c   1.000
_cell.angle_alpha   90.00
_cell.angle_beta   90.00
_cell.angle_gamma   90.00
#
_symmetry.space_group_name_H-M   'P 1'
#
loop_
_entity.id
_entity.type
_entity.pdbx_description
1 polymer ?
#
loop_
_entity_poly.entity_id
_entity_poly.type
_entity_poly.pdbx_seq_one_letter_code
_entity_poly.pdbx_strand_id
1 'polypeptide(L)'
;HNKLESKVERQAAADSYRGAMSNYQSADAKKEEFRKYLEKSGVIDALTKVLVGLYEEPERPPSAVDYVRKYLGTSSTSNVDVDALRNENEEQRNRIRELSRSVEDLKK
;
A
#
# COMPACT_ATOMS: atom_id res chain seq x y z
N HIS A 1 -51.38 -31.24 -8.34
CA HIS A 1 -50.29 -30.31 -8.68
C HIS A 1 -49.18 -30.48 -7.65
N ASN A 2 -47.94 -30.71 -8.08
CA ASN A 2 -47.02 -31.63 -7.43
C ASN A 2 -46.21 -30.98 -6.29
N LYS A 3 -46.45 -31.41 -5.04
CA LYS A 3 -45.78 -30.88 -3.82
C LYS A 3 -44.25 -31.03 -3.85
N LEU A 4 -43.75 -31.96 -4.67
CA LEU A 4 -42.32 -32.19 -4.89
C LEU A 4 -41.68 -31.06 -5.72
N GLU A 5 -42.34 -30.59 -6.76
CA GLU A 5 -41.84 -29.51 -7.63
C GLU A 5 -41.69 -28.20 -6.84
N SER A 6 -42.68 -27.88 -6.01
CA SER A 6 -42.62 -26.71 -5.12
C SER A 6 -41.44 -26.75 -4.14
N LYS A 7 -41.02 -27.95 -3.70
CA LYS A 7 -39.89 -28.10 -2.78
C LYS A 7 -38.56 -27.95 -3.52
N VAL A 8 -38.48 -28.45 -4.75
CA VAL A 8 -37.29 -28.31 -5.62
C VAL A 8 -37.07 -26.85 -6.00
N GLU A 9 -38.12 -26.11 -6.37
CA GLU A 9 -38.03 -24.68 -6.69
C GLU A 9 -37.57 -23.84 -5.48
N ARG A 10 -38.10 -24.14 -4.29
CA ARG A 10 -37.66 -23.48 -3.05
C ARG A 10 -36.20 -23.76 -2.71
N GLN A 11 -35.74 -24.99 -2.94
CA GLN A 11 -34.34 -25.36 -2.72
C GLN A 11 -33.42 -24.66 -3.73
N ALA A 12 -33.79 -24.63 -5.00
CA ALA A 12 -33.04 -23.93 -6.04
C ALA A 12 -32.93 -22.41 -5.76
N ALA A 13 -34.01 -21.79 -5.28
CA ALA A 13 -34.01 -20.38 -4.88
C ALA A 13 -33.08 -20.11 -3.68
N ALA A 14 -33.07 -21.01 -2.68
CA ALA A 14 -32.19 -20.89 -1.52
C ALA A 14 -30.71 -21.04 -1.89
N ASP A 15 -30.38 -21.99 -2.77
CA ASP A 15 -29.01 -22.22 -3.23
C ASP A 15 -28.51 -21.07 -4.12
N SER A 16 -29.39 -20.52 -4.97
CA SER A 16 -29.10 -19.31 -5.76
C SER A 16 -28.81 -18.09 -4.87
N TYR A 17 -29.64 -17.85 -3.86
CA TYR A 17 -29.44 -16.76 -2.90
C TYR A 17 -28.13 -16.93 -2.11
N ARG A 18 -27.84 -18.15 -1.67
CA ARG A 18 -26.60 -18.48 -0.96
C ARG A 18 -25.36 -18.23 -1.81
N GLY A 19 -25.42 -18.59 -3.10
CA GLY A 19 -24.37 -18.31 -4.08
C GLY A 19 -24.17 -16.82 -4.33
N ALA A 20 -25.24 -16.03 -4.41
CA ALA A 20 -25.14 -14.58 -4.54
C ALA A 20 -24.50 -13.94 -3.31
N MET A 21 -24.88 -14.39 -2.10
CA MET A 21 -24.34 -13.88 -0.84
C MET A 21 -22.85 -14.20 -0.66
N SER A 22 -22.41 -15.42 -1.02
CA SER A 22 -20.99 -15.80 -0.95
C SER A 22 -20.15 -15.01 -1.95
N ASN A 23 -20.69 -14.73 -3.14
CA ASN A 23 -20.00 -13.93 -4.14
C ASN A 23 -19.83 -12.47 -3.67
N TYR A 24 -20.86 -11.90 -3.03
CA TYR A 24 -20.79 -10.58 -2.38
C TYR A 24 -19.74 -10.53 -1.27
N GLN A 25 -19.73 -11.53 -0.38
CA GLN A 25 -18.72 -11.65 0.68
C GLN A 25 -17.30 -11.76 0.11
N SER A 26 -17.10 -12.49 -1.00
CA SER A 26 -15.79 -12.56 -1.66
C SER A 26 -15.38 -11.23 -2.30
N ALA A 27 -16.34 -10.46 -2.83
CA ALA A 27 -16.07 -9.15 -3.41
C ALA A 27 -15.67 -8.14 -2.34
N ASP A 28 -16.33 -8.15 -1.18
CA ASP A 28 -15.98 -7.31 -0.04
C ASP A 28 -14.63 -7.72 0.56
N ALA A 29 -14.34 -9.03 0.66
CA ALA A 29 -13.03 -9.52 1.10
C ALA A 29 -11.89 -9.03 0.18
N LYS A 30 -12.08 -9.08 -1.14
CA LYS A 30 -11.11 -8.57 -2.11
C LYS A 30 -10.90 -7.06 -2.01
N LYS A 31 -11.97 -6.29 -1.82
CA LYS A 31 -11.88 -4.83 -1.60
C LYS A 31 -11.11 -4.50 -0.33
N GLU A 32 -11.38 -5.23 0.75
CA GLU A 32 -10.71 -5.05 2.03
C GLU A 32 -9.22 -5.40 1.94
N GLU A 33 -8.87 -6.49 1.26
CA GLU A 33 -7.48 -6.85 1.01
C GLU A 33 -6.75 -5.77 0.21
N PHE A 34 -7.39 -5.24 -0.84
CA PHE A 34 -6.82 -4.15 -1.62
C PHE A 34 -6.63 -2.88 -0.79
N ARG A 35 -7.61 -2.52 0.06
CA ARG A 35 -7.50 -1.39 0.98
C ARG A 35 -6.32 -1.56 1.94
N LYS A 36 -6.18 -2.73 2.56
CA LYS A 36 -5.06 -3.05 3.45
C LYS A 36 -3.73 -2.99 2.73
N TYR A 37 -3.67 -3.44 1.48
CA TYR A 37 -2.47 -3.32 0.67
C TYR A 37 -2.07 -1.86 0.44
N LEU A 38 -3.01 -0.98 0.08
CA LEU A 38 -2.75 0.45 -0.11
C LEU A 38 -2.33 1.14 1.19
N GLU A 39 -2.90 0.73 2.32
CA GLU A 39 -2.53 1.24 3.65
C GLU A 39 -1.12 0.78 4.03
N LYS A 40 -0.83 -0.53 3.94
CA LYS A 40 0.48 -1.10 4.28
C LYS A 40 1.60 -0.61 3.38
N SER A 41 1.32 -0.34 2.11
CA SER A 41 2.30 0.21 1.16
C SER A 41 2.51 1.72 1.29
N GLY A 42 1.76 2.41 2.15
CA GLY A 42 1.87 3.85 2.38
C GLY A 42 1.24 4.72 1.29
N VAL A 43 0.53 4.13 0.32
CA VAL A 43 -0.13 4.89 -0.77
C VAL A 43 -1.21 5.82 -0.22
N ILE A 44 -1.97 5.36 0.77
CA ILE A 44 -3.00 6.18 1.43
C ILE A 44 -2.39 7.39 2.13
N ASP A 45 -1.28 7.21 2.85
CA ASP A 45 -0.59 8.29 3.55
C ASP A 45 0.00 9.31 2.57
N ALA A 46 0.65 8.85 1.50
CA ALA A 46 1.19 9.70 0.46
C ALA A 46 0.11 10.55 -0.21
N LEU A 47 -1.02 9.95 -0.61
CA LEU A 47 -2.15 10.68 -1.19
C LEU A 47 -2.74 11.68 -0.18
N THR A 48 -2.85 11.29 1.09
CA THR A 48 -3.37 12.17 2.15
C THR A 48 -2.49 13.41 2.30
N LYS A 49 -1.16 13.25 2.37
CA LYS A 49 -0.21 14.38 2.47
C LYS A 49 -0.31 15.34 1.29
N VAL A 50 -0.43 14.83 0.07
CA VAL A 50 -0.59 15.67 -1.12
C VAL A 50 -1.88 16.48 -1.07
N LEU A 51 -2.99 15.86 -0.64
CA LEU A 51 -4.28 16.53 -0.53
C LEU A 51 -4.31 17.57 0.60
N VAL A 52 -3.68 17.28 1.75
CA VAL A 52 -3.52 18.24 2.85
C VAL A 52 -2.67 19.43 2.39
N GLY A 53 -1.52 19.19 1.75
CA GLY A 53 -0.68 20.27 1.22
C GLY A 53 -1.44 21.14 0.20
N LEU A 54 -2.24 20.54 -0.67
CA LEU A 54 -3.10 21.29 -1.60
C LEU A 54 -4.18 22.11 -0.88
N TYR A 55 -4.70 21.63 0.25
CA TYR A 55 -5.68 22.35 1.06
C TYR A 55 -5.06 23.53 1.83
N GLU A 56 -3.83 23.35 2.32
CA GLU A 56 -3.10 24.35 3.10
C GLU A 56 -2.41 25.42 2.25
N GLU A 57 -2.28 25.21 0.93
CA GLU A 57 -1.66 26.18 0.03
C GLU A 57 -2.40 27.54 0.06
N PRO A 58 -1.75 28.64 0.50
CA PRO A 58 -2.37 29.96 0.57
C PRO A 58 -2.82 30.48 -0.79
N GLU A 59 -2.10 30.12 -1.85
CA GLU A 59 -2.48 30.42 -3.23
C GLU A 59 -2.92 29.13 -3.93
N ARG A 60 -4.21 29.06 -4.28
CA ARG A 60 -4.72 27.89 -5.00
C ARG A 60 -3.99 27.75 -6.34
N PRO A 61 -3.33 26.61 -6.61
CA PRO A 61 -2.67 26.42 -7.88
C PRO A 61 -3.71 26.48 -9.01
N PRO A 62 -3.37 27.06 -10.18
CA PRO A 62 -4.27 27.14 -11.33
C PRO A 62 -4.81 25.77 -11.79
N SER A 63 -4.04 24.71 -11.52
CA SER A 63 -4.38 23.33 -11.82
C SER A 63 -4.05 22.43 -10.63
N ALA A 64 -5.09 21.94 -9.96
CA ALA A 64 -4.97 20.96 -8.88
C ALA A 64 -4.37 19.63 -9.38
N VAL A 65 -4.66 19.25 -10.63
CA VAL A 65 -4.14 18.02 -11.25
C VAL A 65 -2.63 18.10 -11.44
N ASP A 66 -2.12 19.26 -11.85
CA ASP A 66 -0.67 19.44 -12.04
C ASP A 66 0.07 19.49 -10.70
N TYR A 67 -0.54 20.09 -9.66
CA TYR A 67 -0.02 20.02 -8.30
C TYR A 67 0.13 18.57 -7.84
N VAL A 68 -0.92 17.77 -7.95
CA VAL A 68 -0.91 16.34 -7.56
C VAL A 68 0.15 15.57 -8.35
N ARG A 69 0.26 15.79 -9.67
CA ARG A 69 1.28 15.13 -10.51
C ARG A 69 2.70 15.47 -10.07
N LYS A 70 2.98 16.74 -9.80
CA LYS A 70 4.29 17.21 -9.34
C LYS A 70 4.66 16.59 -8.00
N TYR A 71 3.78 16.67 -7.02
CA TYR A 71 4.06 16.21 -5.66
C TYR A 71 4.10 14.68 -5.53
N LEU A 72 3.27 13.93 -6.26
CA LEU A 72 3.39 12.47 -6.32
C LEU A 72 4.65 12.01 -7.07
N GLY A 73 5.05 12.73 -8.12
CA GLY A 73 6.27 12.47 -8.87
C GLY A 73 7.56 12.72 -8.08
N THR A 74 7.51 13.61 -7.09
CA THR A 74 8.60 13.80 -6.12
C THR A 74 8.49 12.82 -4.94
N SER A 75 7.28 12.52 -4.47
CA SER A 75 7.07 11.59 -3.35
C SER A 75 7.34 10.12 -3.70
N SER A 76 7.40 9.75 -4.98
CA SER A 76 7.88 8.44 -5.41
C SER A 76 9.39 8.24 -5.18
N THR A 77 10.17 9.32 -4.97
CA THR A 77 11.57 9.21 -4.52
C THR A 77 11.74 9.10 -3.00
N SER A 78 10.72 9.47 -2.22
CA SER A 78 10.73 9.36 -0.75
C SER A 78 10.35 7.98 -0.20
N ASN A 79 9.97 7.03 -1.05
CA ASN A 79 9.77 5.63 -0.63
C ASN A 79 11.08 4.83 -0.59
N VAL A 80 12.18 5.43 -1.05
CA VAL A 80 13.52 5.06 -0.63
C VAL A 80 13.73 5.81 0.68
N ASP A 81 13.79 5.09 1.79
CA ASP A 81 14.16 5.68 3.09
C ASP A 81 15.64 6.07 2.99
N VAL A 82 15.89 7.23 2.38
CA VAL A 82 17.23 7.77 2.11
C VAL A 82 18.01 7.92 3.41
N ASP A 83 17.32 8.19 4.52
CA ASP A 83 17.91 8.31 5.84
C ASP A 83 18.31 6.94 6.40
N ALA A 84 17.46 5.91 6.29
CA ALA A 84 17.85 4.54 6.65
C ALA A 84 19.00 4.02 5.77
N LEU A 85 18.96 4.26 4.45
CA LEU A 85 20.04 3.87 3.55
C LEU A 85 21.34 4.63 3.85
N ARG A 86 21.27 5.90 4.25
CA ARG A 86 22.45 6.67 4.67
C ARG A 86 23.04 6.11 5.95
N ASN A 87 22.22 5.83 6.95
CA ASN A 87 22.65 5.23 8.22
C ASN A 87 23.30 3.86 8.00
N GLU A 88 22.70 3.01 7.16
CA GLU A 88 23.25 1.70 6.84
C GLU A 88 24.59 1.82 6.09
N ASN A 89 24.71 2.76 5.14
CA ASN A 89 25.96 2.99 4.42
C ASN A 89 27.08 3.45 5.36
N GLU A 90 26.75 4.32 6.33
CA GLU A 90 27.71 4.80 7.30
C GLU A 90 28.18 3.68 8.25
N GLU A 91 27.24 2.85 8.74
CA GLU A 91 27.57 1.69 9.56
C GLU A 91 28.47 0.69 8.82
N GLN A 92 28.14 0.37 7.57
CA GLN A 92 28.95 -0.51 6.72
C GLN A 92 30.36 0.06 6.49
N ARG A 93 30.48 1.36 6.21
CA ARG A 93 31.79 2.04 6.05
C ARG A 93 32.61 2.03 7.34
N ASN A 94 31.97 2.13 8.50
CA ASN A 94 32.66 2.02 9.79
C ASN A 94 33.15 0.59 10.02
N ARG A 95 32.32 -0.42 9.73
CA ARG A 95 32.70 -1.84 9.79
C ARG A 95 33.90 -2.17 8.91
N ILE A 96 33.89 -1.67 7.67
CA ILE A 96 35.01 -1.86 6.72
C ILE A 96 36.28 -1.24 7.29
N ARG A 97 36.22 0.00 7.80
CA ARG A 97 37.39 0.66 8.40
C ARG A 97 37.97 -0.14 9.57
N GLU A 98 37.10 -0.64 10.44
CA GLU A 98 37.49 -1.40 11.63
C GLU A 98 38.12 -2.75 11.27
N LEU A 99 37.47 -3.49 10.36
CA LEU A 99 37.98 -4.76 9.84
C LEU A 99 39.31 -4.58 9.09
N SER A 100 39.44 -3.56 8.25
CA SER A 100 40.69 -3.25 7.55
C SER A 100 41.83 -2.97 8.53
N ARG A 101 41.56 -2.25 9.62
CA ARG A 101 42.56 -1.98 10.66
C ARG A 101 43.00 -3.25 11.39
N SER A 102 42.06 -4.11 11.78
CA SER A 102 42.40 -5.41 12.40
C SER A 102 43.19 -6.32 11.45
N VAL A 103 42.86 -6.33 10.17
CA VAL A 103 43.63 -7.10 9.17
C VAL A 103 45.05 -6.56 9.03
N GLU A 104 45.24 -5.24 9.10
CA GLU A 104 46.56 -4.62 9.03
C GLU A 104 47.40 -4.90 10.29
N ASP A 105 46.79 -4.86 11.47
CA ASP A 105 47.44 -5.17 12.74
C ASP A 105 47.82 -6.65 12.87
N LEU A 106 47.02 -7.57 12.34
CA LEU A 106 47.32 -9.02 12.32
C LEU A 106 48.36 -9.43 11.27
N LYS A 107 48.62 -8.56 10.29
CA LYS A 107 49.62 -8.79 9.24
C LYS A 107 50.99 -8.19 9.56
N LYS A 108 51.11 -7.45 10.68
CA LYS A 108 52.39 -7.02 11.26
C LYS A 108 52.96 -8.09 12.17
#